data_AF-A0A6L8S1N8-F1
#
_entry.id   AF-A0A6L8S1N8-F1
#
_cell.length_a   1.000
_cell.length_b   1.000
_cell.length_c   1.000
_cell.angle_alpha   90.00
_cell.angle_beta   90.00
_cell.angle_gamma   90.00
#
_symmetry.space_group_name_H-M   'P 1'
#
loop_
_entity.id
_entity.type
_entity.pdbx_description
1 polymer ?
#
loop_
_entity_poly.entity_id
_entity_poly.type
_entity_poly.pdbx_seq_one_letter_code
_entity_poly.pdbx_strand_id
1 'polypeptide(L)'
;MQKRIQKETGNNCLKRIIVAFLAVIMMTTMLHPQMVQAATGITIESKDNKVLTYKAGEKKTWTFTVTNHSENPMNNVTVTPDLGDDNDVWPFKTEMQSYQQNIGTLKNGKSKDVAFDFTQREDVQTSRYTLKFKVTADGQEEAEKQFYVNTTAKPVQKDTQDNKDNKDTDEGKDTGKGNGNGAGSGSDTSYQTPDAGGYSNGEAAYSGGSGGSTDGGEASGNGSVPRVIVTGFTTDPAEVRAGSNFKLTIHLKNTSKMKVSNMLFDLSAPTEGSDEQTTSPAFLPSSGASSIYLDSIAPNGTADISIELNAKSDLLQKPYNMELSMKYEDPNATQVEGSSSISIPVKQDARFEISNFEISPQSVAVGEEANVMCSLYNLGRIKLYNVKATFEGKNIKKSEVFIGNIESGATGSIDAMLEGKKISDGPAKVTMTLSYEDESGNISTTTKDLNLEVTEKVDDDEAAASDMPEETQKSFPVIPVVIAAVVIAVVAAVVILKKRKKKQLAEIEEEELLDELERSSEDEHQ
;
A
#
# COMPACT_ATOMS: atom_id res chain seq x y z
N MET A 1 11.04 62.83 32.19
CA MET A 1 9.68 63.33 32.48
C MET A 1 8.69 62.21 32.25
N GLN A 2 7.90 61.92 33.29
CA GLN A 2 6.57 61.26 33.35
C GLN A 2 6.29 60.01 32.48
N LYS A 3 5.63 58.93 32.91
CA LYS A 3 5.07 58.37 34.17
C LYS A 3 4.68 56.92 33.75
N ARG A 4 5.06 55.85 34.47
CA ARG A 4 4.17 55.03 35.35
C ARG A 4 2.72 54.85 34.82
N ILE A 5 2.04 53.71 34.78
CA ILE A 5 2.17 52.36 35.37
C ILE A 5 0.91 51.56 34.92
N GLN A 6 1.03 50.22 34.74
CA GLN A 6 -0.02 49.18 34.84
C GLN A 6 -1.22 49.16 33.86
N LYS A 7 -1.94 48.07 33.61
CA LYS A 7 -1.89 46.61 33.90
C LYS A 7 -3.05 46.01 33.07
N GLU A 8 -2.92 44.73 32.72
CA GLU A 8 -3.94 43.77 32.27
C GLU A 8 -5.33 44.30 31.87
N THR A 9 -5.79 43.92 30.69
CA THR A 9 -7.00 43.08 30.47
C THR A 9 -7.31 43.09 28.98
N GLY A 10 -7.47 41.92 28.36
CA GLY A 10 -8.27 41.82 27.14
C GLY A 10 -7.60 41.24 25.89
N ASN A 11 -6.72 40.23 25.98
CA ASN A 11 -6.41 39.41 24.80
C ASN A 11 -7.35 38.19 24.66
N ASN A 12 -8.63 38.38 25.00
CA ASN A 12 -9.72 37.40 24.89
C ASN A 12 -10.77 37.78 23.83
N CYS A 13 -10.43 38.65 22.87
CA CYS A 13 -11.34 39.03 21.77
C CYS A 13 -10.88 38.54 20.38
N LEU A 14 -9.79 37.76 20.28
CA LEU A 14 -9.28 37.24 19.01
C LEU A 14 -9.24 35.70 18.93
N LYS A 15 -10.00 35.01 19.80
CA LYS A 15 -10.17 33.54 19.80
C LYS A 15 -11.64 33.09 19.77
N ARG A 16 -12.57 33.97 19.40
CA ARG A 16 -13.96 33.61 19.10
C ARG A 16 -14.35 34.36 17.82
N ILE A 17 -14.97 33.64 16.88
CA ILE A 17 -15.23 34.00 15.47
C ILE A 17 -14.15 33.50 14.49
N ILE A 18 -13.91 32.18 14.47
CA ILE A 18 -13.83 31.37 13.22
C ILE A 18 -14.37 29.98 13.56
N VAL A 19 -15.68 29.89 13.78
CA VAL A 19 -16.44 28.62 13.73
C VAL A 19 -17.62 28.88 12.81
N ALA A 20 -17.32 28.83 11.51
CA ALA A 20 -18.24 28.61 10.40
C ALA A 20 -17.40 28.84 9.12
N PHE A 21 -17.46 27.89 8.18
CA PHE A 21 -16.65 27.77 6.95
C PHE A 21 -15.32 27.02 7.08
N LEU A 22 -15.41 25.76 7.53
CA LEU A 22 -14.43 24.70 7.29
C LEU A 22 -14.92 23.78 6.16
N ALA A 23 -15.31 24.39 5.04
CA ALA A 23 -15.49 23.76 3.75
C ALA A 23 -15.19 24.84 2.72
N VAL A 24 -14.31 24.55 1.75
CA VAL A 24 -13.78 25.49 0.74
C VAL A 24 -12.60 26.33 1.24
N ILE A 25 -11.39 25.74 1.22
CA ILE A 25 -10.10 26.24 0.68
C ILE A 25 -9.08 25.11 0.95
N MET A 26 -9.22 24.00 0.21
CA MET A 26 -8.11 23.12 -0.16
C MET A 26 -8.04 23.10 -1.70
N MET A 27 -8.12 24.29 -2.30
CA MET A 27 -7.73 24.51 -3.67
C MET A 27 -6.48 25.37 -3.65
N THR A 28 -5.56 25.01 -4.54
CA THR A 28 -4.33 25.74 -4.92
C THR A 28 -3.13 25.62 -3.99
N THR A 29 -2.55 24.42 -3.92
CA THR A 29 -1.15 24.17 -4.33
C THR A 29 -1.00 22.70 -4.70
N MET A 30 -1.78 22.25 -5.69
CA MET A 30 -1.34 21.12 -6.49
C MET A 30 -0.11 21.60 -7.27
N LEU A 31 1.06 21.16 -6.83
CA LEU A 31 2.19 21.01 -7.72
C LEU A 31 1.69 20.20 -8.91
N HIS A 32 1.57 20.88 -10.05
CA HIS A 32 1.28 20.26 -11.32
C HIS A 32 2.40 19.26 -11.58
N PRO A 33 2.13 17.96 -11.75
CA PRO A 33 3.04 17.16 -12.54
C PRO A 33 2.94 17.73 -13.96
N GLN A 34 3.89 18.57 -14.36
CA GLN A 34 4.24 18.65 -15.77
C GLN A 34 4.76 17.26 -16.13
N MET A 35 3.84 16.38 -16.51
CA MET A 35 4.20 15.15 -17.18
C MET A 35 4.81 15.54 -18.52
N VAL A 36 6.05 15.12 -18.72
CA VAL A 36 6.85 15.33 -19.90
C VAL A 36 6.04 14.95 -21.13
N GLN A 37 5.61 15.94 -21.90
CA GLN A 37 5.10 15.75 -23.23
C GLN A 37 6.31 15.46 -24.13
N ALA A 38 6.50 14.20 -24.51
CA ALA A 38 7.38 13.89 -25.63
C ALA A 38 6.91 14.70 -26.85
N ALA A 39 7.86 15.27 -27.59
CA ALA A 39 7.64 16.22 -28.69
C ALA A 39 6.98 15.58 -29.93
N THR A 40 5.81 14.97 -29.74
CA THR A 40 4.91 14.55 -30.80
C THR A 40 4.12 15.78 -31.25
N GLY A 41 4.03 16.01 -32.57
CA GLY A 41 3.30 17.15 -33.13
C GLY A 41 1.78 17.08 -32.96
N ILE A 42 1.26 16.28 -32.03
CA ILE A 42 -0.16 16.07 -31.76
C ILE A 42 -0.42 16.06 -30.25
N THR A 43 -1.50 16.72 -29.84
CA THR A 43 -1.94 16.78 -28.43
C THR A 43 -3.34 16.19 -28.29
N ILE A 44 -3.63 15.69 -27.10
CA ILE A 44 -4.97 15.35 -26.65
C ILE A 44 -5.24 16.07 -25.32
N GLU A 45 -6.42 16.65 -25.18
CA GLU A 45 -6.83 17.36 -23.97
C GLU A 45 -8.28 17.02 -23.63
N SER A 46 -8.63 16.97 -22.35
CA SER A 46 -10.04 16.88 -21.98
C SER A 46 -10.70 18.24 -22.23
N LYS A 47 -11.81 18.25 -22.98
CA LYS A 47 -12.42 19.47 -23.51
C LYS A 47 -12.75 20.53 -22.45
N ASP A 48 -13.22 20.11 -21.29
CA ASP A 48 -13.59 21.02 -20.19
C ASP A 48 -12.46 21.22 -19.17
N ASN A 49 -11.31 20.55 -19.35
CA ASN A 49 -10.18 20.50 -18.43
C ASN A 49 -10.61 20.26 -16.96
N LYS A 50 -11.62 19.41 -16.77
CA LYS A 50 -12.19 19.06 -15.46
C LYS A 50 -12.12 17.55 -15.26
N VAL A 51 -11.80 17.16 -14.03
CA VAL A 51 -11.88 15.76 -13.60
C VAL A 51 -13.34 15.36 -13.46
N LEU A 52 -13.80 14.43 -14.29
CA LEU A 52 -15.16 13.89 -14.18
C LEU A 52 -15.29 13.02 -12.93
N THR A 53 -16.47 13.03 -12.32
CA THR A 53 -16.82 12.13 -11.21
C THR A 53 -17.98 11.25 -11.65
N TYR A 54 -17.81 9.93 -11.57
CA TYR A 54 -18.85 8.95 -11.84
C TYR A 54 -19.42 8.40 -10.52
N LYS A 55 -20.65 7.92 -10.58
CA LYS A 55 -21.29 7.12 -9.54
C LYS A 55 -21.47 5.69 -10.02
N ALA A 56 -21.54 4.73 -9.10
CA ALA A 56 -21.79 3.33 -9.41
C ALA A 56 -22.97 3.16 -10.39
N GLY A 57 -22.71 2.53 -11.54
CA GLY A 57 -23.68 2.30 -12.62
C GLY A 57 -24.02 3.51 -13.50
N GLU A 58 -23.47 4.69 -13.23
CA GLU A 58 -23.71 5.91 -14.01
C GLU A 58 -22.94 5.89 -15.32
N LYS A 59 -23.64 6.20 -16.43
CA LYS A 59 -23.06 6.40 -17.76
C LYS A 59 -22.82 7.88 -18.03
N LYS A 60 -21.62 8.27 -18.47
CA LYS A 60 -21.32 9.62 -18.97
C LYS A 60 -20.49 9.59 -20.24
N THR A 61 -20.63 10.66 -21.01
CA THR A 61 -19.79 10.94 -22.16
C THR A 61 -18.61 11.82 -21.74
N TRP A 62 -17.39 11.39 -22.03
CA TRP A 62 -16.17 12.16 -21.87
C TRP A 62 -15.61 12.58 -23.22
N THR A 63 -15.52 13.88 -23.44
CA THR A 63 -15.04 14.47 -24.70
C THR A 63 -13.59 14.93 -24.56
N PHE A 64 -12.78 14.57 -25.54
CA PHE A 64 -11.40 15.01 -25.71
C PHE A 64 -11.26 15.82 -26.98
N THR A 65 -10.40 16.83 -26.96
CA THR A 65 -10.00 17.64 -28.10
C THR A 65 -8.59 17.22 -28.51
N VAL A 66 -8.44 16.75 -29.75
CA VAL A 66 -7.16 16.37 -30.33
C VAL A 66 -6.69 17.47 -31.27
N THR A 67 -5.47 17.98 -31.11
CA THR A 67 -4.94 19.10 -31.91
C THR A 67 -3.63 18.71 -32.59
N ASN A 68 -3.54 18.95 -33.91
CA ASN A 68 -2.30 18.81 -34.65
C ASN A 68 -1.50 20.12 -34.61
N HIS A 69 -0.30 20.06 -34.02
CA HIS A 69 0.68 21.15 -33.93
C HIS A 69 1.85 20.98 -34.92
N SER A 70 1.90 19.90 -35.69
CA SER A 70 2.94 19.67 -36.70
C SER A 70 2.72 20.52 -37.95
N GLU A 71 3.79 20.72 -38.72
CA GLU A 71 3.73 21.50 -39.96
C GLU A 71 2.87 20.85 -41.05
N ASN A 72 2.69 19.52 -40.98
CA ASN A 72 2.04 18.70 -42.00
C ASN A 72 0.64 18.22 -41.56
N PRO A 73 -0.28 17.95 -42.50
CA PRO A 73 -1.53 17.27 -42.18
C PRO A 73 -1.26 15.83 -41.70
N MET A 74 -1.89 15.43 -40.60
CA MET A 74 -1.86 14.07 -40.09
C MET A 74 -3.07 13.29 -40.59
N ASN A 75 -2.84 12.14 -41.21
CA ASN A 75 -3.90 11.27 -41.71
C ASN A 75 -4.16 10.11 -40.75
N ASN A 76 -5.37 9.56 -40.85
CA ASN A 76 -5.79 8.37 -40.09
C ASN A 76 -5.57 8.53 -38.57
N VAL A 77 -5.89 9.71 -38.03
CA VAL A 77 -5.69 9.95 -36.61
C VAL A 77 -6.68 9.11 -35.82
N THR A 78 -6.19 8.27 -34.91
CA THR A 78 -7.02 7.47 -34.02
C THR A 78 -6.72 7.76 -32.56
N VAL A 79 -7.75 7.64 -31.73
CA VAL A 79 -7.66 7.82 -30.28
C VAL A 79 -8.17 6.55 -29.61
N THR A 80 -7.34 5.98 -28.74
CA THR A 80 -7.62 4.71 -28.07
C THR A 80 -7.36 4.88 -26.58
N PRO A 81 -8.36 4.72 -25.70
CA PRO A 81 -8.10 4.57 -24.28
C PRO A 81 -7.39 3.24 -24.04
N ASP A 82 -6.40 3.27 -23.17
CA ASP A 82 -5.75 2.10 -22.62
C ASP A 82 -6.64 1.56 -21.49
N LEU A 83 -7.18 0.36 -21.69
CA LEU A 83 -8.05 -0.28 -20.70
C LEU A 83 -7.24 -0.89 -19.55
N GLY A 84 -5.91 -0.95 -19.66
CA GLY A 84 -5.07 -1.72 -18.75
C GLY A 84 -5.35 -3.22 -18.84
N ASP A 85 -4.42 -4.00 -18.28
CA ASP A 85 -4.54 -5.47 -18.27
C ASP A 85 -5.37 -5.98 -17.08
N ASP A 86 -5.67 -5.10 -16.11
CA ASP A 86 -6.38 -5.41 -14.87
C ASP A 86 -7.58 -4.49 -14.61
N ASN A 87 -8.64 -5.07 -14.04
CA ASN A 87 -9.87 -4.36 -13.69
C ASN A 87 -9.67 -3.23 -12.66
N ASP A 88 -8.58 -3.22 -11.92
CA ASP A 88 -8.25 -2.20 -10.91
C ASP A 88 -7.76 -0.89 -11.50
N VAL A 89 -7.37 -0.87 -12.78
CA VAL A 89 -6.92 0.33 -13.48
C VAL A 89 -8.06 0.98 -14.27
N TRP A 90 -9.05 0.17 -14.67
CA TRP A 90 -10.20 0.61 -15.47
C TRP A 90 -11.51 0.55 -14.67
N PRO A 91 -12.06 1.70 -14.21
CA PRO A 91 -13.24 1.74 -13.35
C PRO A 91 -14.58 1.58 -14.11
N PHE A 92 -14.55 1.32 -15.41
CA PHE A 92 -15.73 1.29 -16.25
C PHE A 92 -16.05 -0.13 -16.71
N LYS A 93 -17.31 -0.36 -17.07
CA LYS A 93 -17.73 -1.60 -17.74
C LYS A 93 -17.01 -1.69 -19.08
N THR A 94 -16.38 -2.83 -19.35
CA THR A 94 -15.79 -3.13 -20.66
C THR A 94 -16.89 -3.61 -21.59
N GLU A 95 -17.55 -2.67 -22.24
CA GLU A 95 -18.67 -2.91 -23.17
C GLU A 95 -18.19 -3.15 -24.61
N MET A 96 -16.96 -2.74 -24.92
CA MET A 96 -16.33 -2.85 -26.25
C MET A 96 -14.96 -3.48 -26.12
N GLN A 97 -14.58 -4.32 -27.10
CA GLN A 97 -13.24 -4.93 -27.20
C GLN A 97 -12.15 -3.90 -27.53
N SER A 98 -12.54 -2.82 -28.19
CA SER A 98 -11.71 -1.63 -28.40
C SER A 98 -12.63 -0.43 -28.48
N TYR A 99 -12.26 0.62 -27.75
CA TYR A 99 -12.94 1.91 -27.84
C TYR A 99 -12.32 2.81 -28.91
N GLN A 100 -11.31 2.35 -29.65
CA GLN A 100 -10.59 3.14 -30.65
C GLN A 100 -11.54 3.90 -31.58
N GLN A 101 -11.35 5.22 -31.67
CA GLN A 101 -12.09 6.07 -32.60
C GLN A 101 -11.17 6.72 -33.61
N ASN A 102 -11.53 6.63 -34.88
CA ASN A 102 -10.84 7.30 -35.97
C ASN A 102 -11.46 8.68 -36.21
N ILE A 103 -10.67 9.74 -36.06
CA ILE A 103 -11.09 11.12 -36.30
C ILE A 103 -10.67 11.64 -37.68
N GLY A 104 -10.04 10.82 -38.51
CA GLY A 104 -9.68 11.12 -39.89
C GLY A 104 -8.45 12.02 -39.99
N THR A 105 -8.46 12.93 -40.96
CA THR A 105 -7.34 13.84 -41.21
C THR A 105 -7.44 15.12 -40.38
N LEU A 106 -6.36 15.46 -39.67
CA LEU A 106 -6.18 16.73 -38.96
C LEU A 106 -5.14 17.59 -39.68
N LYS A 107 -5.57 18.73 -40.23
CA LYS A 107 -4.66 19.73 -40.80
C LYS A 107 -3.84 20.42 -39.70
N ASN A 108 -2.68 20.96 -40.07
CA ASN A 108 -1.86 21.79 -39.19
C ASN A 108 -2.70 22.86 -38.49
N GLY A 109 -2.57 22.94 -37.16
CA GLY A 109 -3.22 23.92 -36.30
C GLY A 109 -4.72 23.70 -36.13
N LYS A 110 -5.26 22.55 -36.58
CA LYS A 110 -6.67 22.20 -36.40
C LYS A 110 -6.85 21.19 -35.29
N SER A 111 -8.03 21.28 -34.67
CA SER A 111 -8.46 20.39 -33.61
C SER A 111 -9.75 19.68 -34.00
N LYS A 112 -9.96 18.49 -33.44
CA LYS A 112 -11.22 17.76 -33.57
C LYS A 112 -11.56 17.07 -32.26
N ASP A 113 -12.84 17.08 -31.94
CA ASP A 113 -13.34 16.42 -30.74
C ASP A 113 -13.64 14.94 -31.01
N VAL A 114 -13.38 14.13 -29.99
CA VAL A 114 -13.69 12.71 -29.91
C VAL A 114 -14.41 12.46 -28.58
N ALA A 115 -15.45 11.64 -28.59
CA ALA A 115 -16.30 11.42 -27.42
C ALA A 115 -16.38 9.93 -27.09
N PHE A 116 -16.17 9.60 -25.82
CA PHE A 116 -16.26 8.23 -25.31
C PHE A 116 -17.34 8.13 -24.26
N ASP A 117 -18.15 7.10 -24.36
CA ASP A 117 -19.18 6.78 -23.40
C ASP A 117 -18.67 5.71 -22.44
N PHE A 118 -18.67 6.02 -21.14
CA PHE A 118 -18.23 5.10 -20.11
C PHE A 118 -19.30 4.94 -19.03
N THR A 119 -19.47 3.71 -18.56
CA THR A 119 -20.39 3.35 -17.48
C THR A 119 -19.59 2.84 -16.30
N GLN A 120 -19.66 3.48 -15.11
CA GLN A 120 -18.93 2.97 -13.93
C GLN A 120 -19.44 1.58 -13.55
N ARG A 121 -18.54 0.65 -13.23
CA ARG A 121 -18.95 -0.62 -12.64
C ARG A 121 -19.53 -0.42 -11.23
N GLU A 122 -20.36 -1.35 -10.77
CA GLU A 122 -21.04 -1.20 -9.47
C GLU A 122 -20.17 -1.54 -8.27
N ASP A 123 -19.13 -2.33 -8.48
CA ASP A 123 -18.14 -2.82 -7.51
C ASP A 123 -17.01 -1.83 -7.23
N VAL A 124 -16.90 -0.78 -8.05
CA VAL A 124 -15.84 0.24 -7.95
C VAL A 124 -16.03 1.10 -6.70
N GLN A 125 -15.00 1.12 -5.85
CA GLN A 125 -14.96 1.92 -4.63
C GLN A 125 -14.75 3.40 -4.91
N THR A 126 -15.04 4.26 -3.94
CA THR A 126 -14.80 5.71 -4.05
C THR A 126 -13.29 5.98 -4.13
N SER A 127 -12.77 6.23 -5.33
CA SER A 127 -11.35 6.49 -5.55
C SER A 127 -11.11 7.38 -6.79
N ARG A 128 -9.86 7.78 -6.99
CA ARG A 128 -9.37 8.47 -8.19
C ARG A 128 -8.52 7.51 -9.03
N TYR A 129 -8.86 7.41 -10.31
CA TYR A 129 -8.18 6.58 -11.30
C TYR A 129 -7.38 7.45 -12.28
N THR A 130 -6.30 6.89 -12.81
CA THR A 130 -5.46 7.50 -13.85
C THR A 130 -5.58 6.65 -15.11
N LEU A 131 -6.20 7.20 -16.16
CA LEU A 131 -6.43 6.51 -17.43
C LEU A 131 -5.49 7.05 -18.49
N LYS A 132 -4.90 6.17 -19.29
CA LYS A 132 -4.02 6.55 -20.39
C LYS A 132 -4.81 6.55 -21.69
N PHE A 133 -4.56 7.54 -22.54
CA PHE A 133 -5.08 7.61 -23.90
C PHE A 133 -3.91 7.70 -24.87
N LYS A 134 -3.97 6.89 -25.91
CA LYS A 134 -3.03 6.86 -27.02
C LYS A 134 -3.64 7.54 -28.23
N VAL A 135 -2.87 8.37 -28.90
CA VAL A 135 -3.19 8.98 -30.20
C VAL A 135 -2.15 8.52 -31.21
N THR A 136 -2.62 7.92 -32.31
CA THR A 136 -1.77 7.48 -33.41
C THR A 136 -2.17 8.17 -34.70
N ALA A 137 -1.22 8.34 -35.61
CA ALA A 137 -1.43 8.89 -36.95
C ALA A 137 -0.41 8.26 -37.91
N ASP A 138 -0.74 8.18 -39.20
CA ASP A 138 0.11 7.53 -40.19
C ASP A 138 1.52 8.15 -40.25
N GLY A 139 2.54 7.33 -40.07
CA GLY A 139 3.95 7.75 -40.17
C GLY A 139 4.41 8.74 -39.09
N GLN A 140 3.70 8.84 -37.97
CA GLN A 140 4.07 9.64 -36.80
C GLN A 140 4.29 8.75 -35.58
N GLU A 141 5.14 9.20 -34.66
CA GLU A 141 5.29 8.54 -33.36
C GLU A 141 3.99 8.62 -32.56
N GLU A 142 3.72 7.56 -31.80
CA GLU A 142 2.54 7.49 -30.93
C GLU A 142 2.63 8.54 -29.82
N ALA A 143 1.55 9.29 -29.62
CA ALA A 143 1.43 10.23 -28.51
C ALA A 143 0.59 9.60 -27.41
N GLU A 144 1.06 9.64 -26.17
CA GLU A 144 0.33 9.14 -25.00
C GLU A 144 0.11 10.24 -23.98
N LYS A 145 -1.06 10.25 -23.33
CA LYS A 145 -1.35 11.16 -22.22
C LYS A 145 -2.24 10.51 -21.18
N GLN A 146 -1.97 10.84 -19.92
CA GLN A 146 -2.75 10.38 -18.78
C GLN A 146 -3.80 11.42 -18.36
N PHE A 147 -4.97 10.94 -17.96
CA PHE A 147 -6.10 11.74 -17.48
C PHE A 147 -6.66 11.15 -16.18
N TYR A 148 -7.19 12.00 -15.31
CA TYR A 148 -7.78 11.56 -14.05
C TYR A 148 -9.30 11.47 -14.13
N VAL A 149 -9.87 10.49 -13.43
CA VAL A 149 -11.31 10.38 -13.19
C VAL A 149 -11.58 9.98 -11.74
N ASN A 150 -12.65 10.51 -11.15
CA ASN A 150 -13.10 10.12 -9.81
C ASN A 150 -14.32 9.19 -9.91
N THR A 151 -14.47 8.32 -8.93
CA THR A 151 -15.58 7.36 -8.83
C THR A 151 -16.21 7.46 -7.44
N THR A 152 -17.47 7.06 -7.33
CA THR A 152 -18.19 6.99 -6.05
C THR A 152 -18.80 5.60 -5.90
N ALA A 153 -18.50 4.94 -4.79
CA ALA A 153 -19.02 3.62 -4.46
C ALA A 153 -20.55 3.62 -4.32
N LYS A 154 -21.17 2.47 -4.57
CA LYS A 154 -22.59 2.25 -4.28
C LYS A 154 -22.81 2.34 -2.74
N PRO A 155 -23.76 3.15 -2.25
CA PRO A 155 -24.02 3.25 -0.82
C PRO A 155 -24.55 1.92 -0.27
N VAL A 156 -23.91 1.40 0.78
CA VAL A 156 -24.32 0.17 1.48
C VAL A 156 -25.43 0.54 2.48
N GLN A 157 -26.61 -0.06 2.34
CA GLN A 157 -27.64 -0.01 3.39
C GLN A 157 -27.19 -0.91 4.55
N LYS A 158 -27.02 -0.31 5.75
CA LYS A 158 -26.87 -1.06 7.00
C LYS A 158 -28.24 -1.54 7.44
N ASP A 159 -28.45 -2.85 7.45
CA ASP A 159 -29.56 -3.45 8.19
C ASP A 159 -29.27 -3.34 9.69
N THR A 160 -30.07 -2.53 10.39
CA THR A 160 -30.05 -2.41 11.85
C THR A 160 -30.73 -3.62 12.45
N GLN A 161 -29.97 -4.59 12.96
CA GLN A 161 -30.51 -5.66 13.79
C GLN A 161 -30.42 -5.21 15.25
N ASP A 162 -31.46 -4.51 15.72
CA ASP A 162 -31.59 -4.12 17.12
C ASP A 162 -32.02 -5.33 17.97
N ASN A 163 -31.17 -5.58 18.96
CA ASN A 163 -31.39 -6.43 20.11
C ASN A 163 -32.55 -5.87 20.98
N LYS A 164 -33.60 -6.65 21.22
CA LYS A 164 -34.54 -6.43 22.33
C LYS A 164 -35.02 -7.73 22.95
N ASP A 165 -34.47 -8.01 24.13
CA ASP A 165 -35.07 -8.88 25.13
C ASP A 165 -36.42 -8.32 25.64
N ASN A 166 -37.39 -9.24 25.66
CA ASN A 166 -38.37 -9.52 26.71
C ASN A 166 -39.28 -8.39 27.26
N LYS A 167 -40.60 -8.49 26.97
CA LYS A 167 -41.65 -8.45 28.00
C LYS A 167 -42.99 -9.03 27.52
N ASP A 168 -43.53 -9.93 28.34
CA ASP A 168 -44.91 -10.42 28.35
C ASP A 168 -45.98 -9.36 28.07
N THR A 169 -47.02 -9.72 27.32
CA THR A 169 -48.39 -9.87 27.87
C THR A 169 -49.34 -10.53 26.87
N ASP A 170 -50.23 -11.30 27.46
CA ASP A 170 -51.25 -12.20 26.92
C ASP A 170 -52.41 -11.50 26.19
N GLU A 171 -53.14 -12.31 25.43
CA GLU A 171 -54.57 -12.28 25.06
C GLU A 171 -54.92 -12.29 23.55
N GLY A 172 -55.38 -13.47 23.10
CA GLY A 172 -56.77 -13.58 22.61
C GLY A 172 -57.06 -13.55 21.09
N LYS A 173 -57.48 -14.73 20.59
CA LYS A 173 -58.44 -15.02 19.49
C LYS A 173 -58.06 -14.67 18.05
N ASP A 174 -57.86 -15.66 17.18
CA ASP A 174 -58.87 -16.51 16.48
C ASP A 174 -59.37 -15.87 15.17
N THR A 175 -59.05 -16.53 14.05
CA THR A 175 -59.91 -16.96 12.92
C THR A 175 -59.22 -16.78 11.57
N GLY A 176 -59.36 -17.79 10.69
CA GLY A 176 -59.40 -17.53 9.24
C GLY A 176 -58.47 -18.34 8.34
N LYS A 177 -58.91 -19.57 8.06
CA LYS A 177 -58.52 -20.46 6.95
C LYS A 177 -58.51 -19.73 5.57
N GLY A 178 -57.56 -20.08 4.69
CA GLY A 178 -57.62 -19.70 3.27
C GLY A 178 -56.53 -20.31 2.39
N ASN A 179 -56.82 -21.46 1.79
CA ASN A 179 -56.04 -22.07 0.68
C ASN A 179 -56.04 -21.16 -0.56
N GLY A 180 -54.92 -21.13 -1.29
CA GLY A 180 -54.87 -20.62 -2.67
C GLY A 180 -53.55 -20.95 -3.36
N ASN A 181 -53.58 -21.96 -4.24
CA ASN A 181 -52.51 -22.32 -5.18
C ASN A 181 -52.05 -21.11 -6.01
N GLY A 182 -50.73 -21.00 -6.20
CA GLY A 182 -50.12 -20.12 -7.21
C GLY A 182 -48.69 -20.56 -7.47
N ALA A 183 -48.49 -21.24 -8.61
CA ALA A 183 -47.20 -21.72 -9.07
C ALA A 183 -46.22 -20.56 -9.31
N GLY A 184 -45.02 -20.67 -8.73
CA GLY A 184 -43.91 -19.75 -8.95
C GLY A 184 -42.60 -20.54 -9.00
N SER A 185 -42.08 -20.71 -10.21
CA SER A 185 -40.75 -21.26 -10.48
C SER A 185 -39.70 -20.27 -9.96
N GLY A 186 -39.16 -20.51 -8.78
CA GLY A 186 -38.02 -19.81 -8.23
C GLY A 186 -36.97 -20.84 -7.83
N SER A 187 -35.94 -21.03 -8.66
CA SER A 187 -34.72 -21.70 -8.21
C SER A 187 -33.87 -20.67 -7.49
N ASP A 188 -34.19 -20.46 -6.21
CA ASP A 188 -33.22 -20.05 -5.22
C ASP A 188 -32.15 -21.14 -5.13
N THR A 189 -30.91 -20.76 -5.34
CA THR A 189 -29.79 -21.50 -4.75
C THR A 189 -28.74 -20.48 -4.37
N SER A 190 -28.94 -19.90 -3.20
CA SER A 190 -27.90 -19.27 -2.42
C SER A 190 -26.92 -20.35 -1.97
N TYR A 191 -25.64 -20.15 -2.29
CA TYR A 191 -24.57 -20.68 -1.48
C TYR A 191 -23.73 -19.49 -1.04
N GLN A 192 -23.96 -19.05 0.20
CA GLN A 192 -22.92 -18.43 0.99
C GLN A 192 -22.16 -19.56 1.68
N THR A 193 -20.87 -19.64 1.39
CA THR A 193 -19.86 -20.08 2.36
C THR A 193 -18.60 -19.22 2.17
N PRO A 194 -17.91 -18.84 3.25
CA PRO A 194 -16.76 -17.95 3.22
C PRO A 194 -15.53 -18.74 2.81
N ASP A 195 -14.89 -18.37 1.70
CA ASP A 195 -13.59 -18.97 1.34
C ASP A 195 -12.70 -18.00 0.57
N ALA A 196 -11.39 -18.20 0.73
CA ALA A 196 -10.34 -17.22 0.57
C ALA A 196 -10.17 -16.66 -0.85
N GLY A 197 -10.67 -15.43 -1.04
CA GLY A 197 -9.86 -14.31 -1.56
C GLY A 197 -9.36 -14.34 -3.00
N GLY A 198 -9.81 -15.26 -3.85
CA GLY A 198 -9.41 -15.30 -5.26
C GLY A 198 -10.58 -15.21 -6.24
N TYR A 199 -10.37 -14.54 -7.36
CA TYR A 199 -11.35 -14.38 -8.43
C TYR A 199 -11.03 -15.36 -9.57
N SER A 200 -12.02 -16.12 -10.01
CA SER A 200 -11.99 -16.77 -11.33
C SER A 200 -12.57 -15.79 -12.33
N ASN A 201 -11.79 -15.38 -13.32
CA ASN A 201 -12.32 -14.58 -14.42
C ASN A 201 -13.23 -15.48 -15.26
N GLY A 202 -14.53 -15.27 -15.10
CA GLY A 202 -15.59 -16.07 -15.70
C GLY A 202 -15.57 -16.12 -17.23
N GLU A 203 -16.20 -17.18 -17.72
CA GLU A 203 -16.33 -17.70 -19.09
C GLU A 203 -15.03 -18.07 -19.82
N ALA A 204 -14.86 -19.37 -19.99
CA ALA A 204 -13.76 -19.94 -20.74
C ALA A 204 -13.83 -19.55 -22.23
N ALA A 205 -12.71 -19.07 -22.78
CA ALA A 205 -12.60 -18.84 -24.22
C ALA A 205 -12.59 -20.19 -24.94
N TYR A 206 -13.30 -20.28 -26.06
CA TYR A 206 -13.65 -21.56 -26.66
C TYR A 206 -13.45 -21.53 -28.18
N SER A 207 -12.54 -22.36 -28.70
CA SER A 207 -12.29 -22.48 -30.13
C SER A 207 -12.70 -23.87 -30.63
N GLY A 208 -13.85 -23.94 -31.29
CA GLY A 208 -14.25 -25.12 -32.06
C GLY A 208 -13.64 -25.04 -33.46
N GLY A 209 -12.61 -25.84 -33.73
CA GLY A 209 -12.04 -25.99 -35.06
C GLY A 209 -13.01 -26.68 -36.01
N SER A 210 -13.67 -25.93 -36.88
CA SER A 210 -14.37 -26.49 -38.04
C SER A 210 -13.36 -26.76 -39.16
N GLY A 211 -12.73 -27.94 -39.13
CA GLY A 211 -11.92 -28.47 -40.25
C GLY A 211 -12.84 -28.90 -41.40
N GLY A 212 -12.63 -28.33 -42.59
CA GLY A 212 -13.59 -28.37 -43.70
C GLY A 212 -13.61 -29.63 -44.58
N SER A 213 -14.65 -29.73 -45.40
CA SER A 213 -14.62 -30.34 -46.74
C SER A 213 -15.83 -29.88 -47.55
N THR A 214 -15.62 -29.85 -48.86
CA THR A 214 -16.43 -29.33 -49.95
C THR A 214 -17.77 -30.06 -50.13
N ASP A 215 -18.70 -29.32 -50.73
CA ASP A 215 -19.79 -29.78 -51.61
C ASP A 215 -21.21 -29.73 -51.04
N GLY A 216 -22.10 -29.21 -51.87
CA GLY A 216 -23.44 -28.76 -51.51
C GLY A 216 -24.36 -29.88 -51.04
N GLY A 217 -24.95 -29.69 -49.86
CA GLY A 217 -26.04 -30.51 -49.35
C GLY A 217 -26.55 -29.94 -48.04
N GLU A 218 -27.82 -29.58 -48.01
CA GLU A 218 -28.51 -29.09 -46.82
C GLU A 218 -28.38 -30.09 -45.66
N ALA A 219 -27.61 -29.73 -44.63
CA ALA A 219 -27.66 -30.35 -43.32
C ALA A 219 -27.73 -29.26 -42.26
N SER A 220 -28.95 -28.95 -41.84
CA SER A 220 -29.24 -28.19 -40.62
C SER A 220 -28.73 -28.99 -39.41
N GLY A 221 -27.48 -28.74 -39.02
CA GLY A 221 -26.85 -29.32 -37.83
C GLY A 221 -27.06 -28.41 -36.62
N ASN A 222 -28.05 -28.76 -35.79
CA ASN A 222 -28.30 -28.17 -34.47
C ASN A 222 -27.21 -28.59 -33.45
N GLY A 223 -25.93 -28.40 -33.77
CA GLY A 223 -24.80 -28.84 -32.95
C GLY A 223 -24.52 -27.88 -31.81
N SER A 224 -25.11 -28.11 -30.63
CA SER A 224 -24.72 -27.38 -29.42
C SER A 224 -23.31 -27.81 -29.02
N VAL A 225 -22.36 -26.88 -28.99
CA VAL A 225 -20.99 -27.12 -28.54
C VAL A 225 -20.98 -27.29 -27.01
N PRO A 226 -20.42 -28.38 -26.43
CA PRO A 226 -20.38 -28.55 -24.99
C PRO A 226 -19.46 -27.50 -24.34
N ARG A 227 -19.74 -27.11 -23.10
CA ARG A 227 -18.99 -26.06 -22.39
C ARG A 227 -18.70 -26.49 -20.96
N VAL A 228 -17.45 -26.37 -20.56
CA VAL A 228 -16.96 -26.56 -19.20
C VAL A 228 -16.39 -25.23 -18.74
N ILE A 229 -16.82 -24.79 -17.56
CA ILE A 229 -16.36 -23.54 -16.96
C ILE A 229 -15.75 -23.82 -15.61
N VAL A 230 -14.82 -22.96 -15.21
CA VAL A 230 -14.39 -22.85 -13.81
C VAL A 230 -15.44 -22.05 -13.07
N THR A 231 -16.00 -22.61 -12.00
CA THR A 231 -16.96 -21.92 -11.13
C THR A 231 -16.29 -21.25 -9.94
N GLY A 232 -15.05 -21.63 -9.62
CA GLY A 232 -14.25 -21.09 -8.53
C GLY A 232 -13.06 -21.98 -8.23
N PHE A 233 -12.32 -21.64 -7.18
CA PHE A 233 -11.24 -22.46 -6.67
C PHE A 233 -11.11 -22.28 -5.16
N THR A 234 -10.38 -23.18 -4.52
CA THR A 234 -10.02 -23.15 -3.10
C THR A 234 -8.57 -23.53 -2.91
N THR A 235 -7.92 -23.01 -1.88
CA THR A 235 -6.54 -23.35 -1.52
C THR A 235 -6.47 -23.89 -0.10
N ASP A 236 -5.57 -24.84 0.12
CA ASP A 236 -5.25 -25.37 1.45
C ASP A 236 -3.73 -25.32 1.66
N PRO A 237 -3.21 -24.44 2.55
CA PRO A 237 -3.96 -23.52 3.41
C PRO A 237 -4.71 -22.43 2.64
N ALA A 238 -5.74 -21.86 3.29
CA ALA A 238 -6.59 -20.81 2.72
C ALA A 238 -5.80 -19.56 2.29
N GLU A 239 -4.71 -19.24 3.00
CA GLU A 239 -3.78 -18.18 2.61
C GLU A 239 -2.51 -18.78 2.01
N VAL A 240 -2.26 -18.49 0.74
CA VAL A 240 -1.02 -18.89 0.07
C VAL A 240 0.09 -17.91 0.47
N ARG A 241 1.11 -18.42 1.18
CA ARG A 241 2.28 -17.63 1.59
C ARG A 241 3.50 -17.95 0.72
N ALA A 242 4.26 -16.92 0.35
CA ALA A 242 5.52 -17.10 -0.37
C ALA A 242 6.44 -18.07 0.38
N GLY A 243 7.03 -19.05 -0.33
CA GLY A 243 7.91 -20.08 0.23
C GLY A 243 7.18 -21.31 0.80
N SER A 244 5.84 -21.35 0.75
CA SER A 244 5.04 -22.42 1.34
C SER A 244 4.42 -23.34 0.29
N ASN A 245 4.13 -24.59 0.69
CA ASN A 245 3.33 -25.51 -0.09
C ASN A 245 1.84 -25.22 0.11
N PHE A 246 1.05 -25.40 -0.94
CA PHE A 246 -0.41 -25.33 -0.87
C PHE A 246 -1.04 -26.27 -1.90
N LYS A 247 -2.23 -26.79 -1.58
CA LYS A 247 -3.06 -27.54 -2.51
C LYS A 247 -4.06 -26.59 -3.14
N LEU A 248 -4.05 -26.48 -4.47
CA LEU A 248 -5.10 -25.81 -5.23
C LEU A 248 -6.17 -26.82 -5.63
N THR A 249 -7.44 -26.49 -5.39
CA THR A 249 -8.60 -27.24 -5.89
C THR A 249 -9.44 -26.33 -6.78
N ILE A 250 -9.70 -26.75 -8.01
CA ILE A 250 -10.46 -25.99 -9.01
C ILE A 250 -11.83 -26.64 -9.18
N HIS A 251 -12.88 -25.83 -9.06
CA HIS A 251 -14.26 -26.27 -9.18
C HIS A 251 -14.75 -26.07 -10.61
N LEU A 252 -15.21 -27.15 -11.23
CA LEU A 252 -15.62 -27.18 -12.64
C LEU A 252 -17.12 -27.46 -12.75
N LYS A 253 -17.73 -26.90 -13.80
CA LYS A 253 -19.11 -27.19 -14.19
C LYS A 253 -19.23 -27.39 -15.68
N ASN A 254 -19.80 -28.52 -16.09
CA ASN A 254 -20.27 -28.71 -17.45
C ASN A 254 -21.64 -28.03 -17.58
N THR A 255 -21.74 -26.94 -18.33
CA THR A 255 -22.99 -26.19 -18.53
C THR A 255 -23.84 -26.72 -19.69
N SER A 256 -23.35 -27.73 -20.40
CA SER A 256 -24.04 -28.30 -21.54
C SER A 256 -25.04 -29.39 -21.16
N LYS A 257 -25.93 -29.73 -22.12
CA LYS A 257 -26.83 -30.88 -22.03
C LYS A 257 -26.19 -32.20 -22.44
N MET A 258 -24.91 -32.19 -22.79
CA MET A 258 -24.15 -33.36 -23.21
C MET A 258 -23.10 -33.72 -22.17
N LYS A 259 -22.70 -34.99 -22.13
CA LYS A 259 -21.54 -35.42 -21.36
C LYS A 259 -20.28 -34.94 -22.08
N VAL A 260 -19.28 -34.50 -21.33
CA VAL A 260 -17.91 -34.30 -21.81
C VAL A 260 -17.01 -35.39 -21.24
N SER A 261 -16.03 -35.85 -22.00
CA SER A 261 -15.11 -36.91 -21.59
C SER A 261 -13.67 -36.66 -22.05
N ASN A 262 -12.75 -37.52 -21.59
CA ASN A 262 -11.34 -37.48 -21.96
C ASN A 262 -10.71 -36.11 -21.71
N MET A 263 -10.85 -35.62 -20.47
CA MET A 263 -10.52 -34.25 -20.14
C MET A 263 -9.08 -34.13 -19.65
N LEU A 264 -8.30 -33.31 -20.33
CA LEU A 264 -6.95 -32.92 -19.96
C LEU A 264 -6.94 -31.45 -19.54
N PHE A 265 -6.39 -31.18 -18.37
CA PHE A 265 -6.21 -29.85 -17.81
C PHE A 265 -4.73 -29.55 -17.71
N ASP A 266 -4.25 -28.45 -18.30
CA ASP A 266 -2.87 -28.01 -18.20
C ASP A 266 -2.81 -26.68 -17.47
N LEU A 267 -2.05 -26.63 -16.37
CA LEU A 267 -1.85 -25.41 -15.59
C LEU A 267 -0.51 -24.74 -15.95
N SER A 268 -0.55 -23.43 -16.17
CA SER A 268 0.63 -22.61 -16.45
C SER A 268 0.67 -21.45 -15.46
N ALA A 269 1.60 -21.51 -14.51
CA ALA A 269 1.86 -20.41 -13.60
C ALA A 269 2.67 -19.31 -14.31
N PRO A 270 2.45 -18.03 -13.95
CA PRO A 270 3.19 -16.93 -14.56
C PRO A 270 4.66 -17.03 -14.18
N THR A 271 5.55 -16.63 -15.10
CA THR A 271 7.00 -16.62 -14.84
C THR A 271 7.42 -15.33 -14.14
N GLU A 272 8.28 -15.46 -13.13
CA GLU A 272 8.86 -14.36 -12.37
C GLU A 272 10.38 -14.45 -12.41
N GLY A 273 11.04 -13.31 -12.53
CA GLY A 273 12.50 -13.16 -12.63
C GLY A 273 12.86 -11.89 -13.39
N SER A 274 14.02 -11.30 -13.11
CA SER A 274 14.47 -10.07 -13.76
C SER A 274 15.07 -10.31 -15.15
N ASP A 275 15.60 -11.51 -15.41
CA ASP A 275 16.39 -11.83 -16.60
C ASP A 275 16.14 -13.27 -17.06
N GLU A 276 16.39 -13.59 -18.34
CA GLU A 276 16.09 -14.90 -18.95
C GLU A 276 16.74 -16.11 -18.24
N GLN A 277 17.78 -15.89 -17.44
CA GLN A 277 18.45 -16.94 -16.66
C GLN A 277 17.82 -17.16 -15.26
N THR A 278 16.99 -16.22 -14.80
CA THR A 278 16.36 -16.25 -13.47
C THR A 278 14.84 -16.36 -13.53
N THR A 279 14.25 -16.26 -14.72
CA THR A 279 12.81 -16.45 -14.92
C THR A 279 12.41 -17.90 -14.64
N SER A 280 11.44 -18.06 -13.75
CA SER A 280 10.87 -19.37 -13.43
C SER A 280 9.40 -19.22 -13.02
N PRO A 281 8.57 -20.26 -13.15
CA PRO A 281 7.18 -20.20 -12.75
C PRO A 281 7.04 -19.84 -11.26
N ALA A 282 6.07 -18.97 -10.95
CA ALA A 282 5.80 -18.51 -9.59
C ALA A 282 5.35 -19.67 -8.68
N PHE A 283 4.57 -20.59 -9.24
CA PHE A 283 4.10 -21.80 -8.59
C PHE A 283 4.70 -23.02 -9.25
N LEU A 284 5.30 -23.90 -8.46
CA LEU A 284 5.96 -25.12 -8.93
C LEU A 284 5.13 -26.35 -8.55
N PRO A 285 4.73 -27.21 -9.50
CA PRO A 285 4.08 -28.48 -9.20
C PRO A 285 4.98 -29.37 -8.34
N SER A 286 4.49 -29.72 -7.16
CA SER A 286 5.23 -30.60 -6.24
C SER A 286 5.37 -32.02 -6.81
N SER A 287 4.42 -32.45 -7.65
CA SER A 287 4.43 -33.71 -8.38
C SER A 287 5.35 -33.71 -9.61
N GLY A 288 5.85 -32.55 -10.04
CA GLY A 288 6.59 -32.38 -11.29
C GLY A 288 5.73 -32.37 -12.56
N ALA A 289 4.41 -32.59 -12.46
CA ALA A 289 3.47 -32.52 -13.57
C ALA A 289 2.45 -31.40 -13.33
N SER A 290 2.23 -30.54 -14.32
CA SER A 290 1.21 -29.48 -14.30
C SER A 290 -0.09 -29.89 -15.01
N SER A 291 -0.19 -31.15 -15.44
CA SER A 291 -1.36 -31.68 -16.15
C SER A 291 -2.19 -32.60 -15.26
N ILE A 292 -3.51 -32.49 -15.35
CA ILE A 292 -4.47 -33.31 -14.61
C ILE A 292 -5.45 -33.94 -15.59
N TYR A 293 -5.79 -35.21 -15.36
CA TYR A 293 -6.76 -35.95 -16.18
C TYR A 293 -8.07 -36.18 -15.41
N LEU A 294 -9.20 -36.05 -16.11
CA LEU A 294 -10.52 -36.42 -15.61
C LEU A 294 -11.29 -37.20 -16.67
N ASP A 295 -11.88 -38.34 -16.29
CA ASP A 295 -12.58 -39.22 -17.23
C ASP A 295 -13.77 -38.52 -17.92
N SER A 296 -14.63 -37.86 -17.15
CA SER A 296 -15.80 -37.15 -17.67
C SER A 296 -16.54 -36.28 -16.66
N ILE A 297 -17.35 -35.35 -17.16
CA ILE A 297 -18.35 -34.62 -16.38
C ILE A 297 -19.73 -34.80 -17.04
N ALA A 298 -20.70 -35.26 -16.25
CA ALA A 298 -22.08 -35.47 -16.69
C ALA A 298 -22.75 -34.17 -17.17
N PRO A 299 -23.85 -34.23 -17.96
CA PRO A 299 -24.61 -33.05 -18.34
C PRO A 299 -25.06 -32.22 -17.14
N ASN A 300 -24.80 -30.92 -17.14
CA ASN A 300 -25.06 -30.02 -16.00
C ASN A 300 -24.33 -30.42 -14.69
N GLY A 301 -23.39 -31.36 -14.76
CA GLY A 301 -22.65 -31.87 -13.61
C GLY A 301 -21.48 -30.97 -13.21
N THR A 302 -20.94 -31.25 -12.02
CA THR A 302 -19.77 -30.57 -11.46
C THR A 302 -18.66 -31.59 -11.16
N ALA A 303 -17.42 -31.14 -11.14
CA ALA A 303 -16.27 -31.93 -10.74
C ALA A 303 -15.18 -31.03 -10.17
N ASP A 304 -14.31 -31.59 -9.34
CA ASP A 304 -13.16 -30.89 -8.79
C ASP A 304 -11.88 -31.55 -9.26
N ILE A 305 -10.88 -30.73 -9.59
CA ILE A 305 -9.51 -31.17 -9.84
C ILE A 305 -8.57 -30.51 -8.84
N SER A 306 -7.50 -31.20 -8.43
CA SER A 306 -6.56 -30.67 -7.45
C SER A 306 -5.11 -30.90 -7.84
N ILE A 307 -4.24 -29.96 -7.45
CA ILE A 307 -2.79 -30.03 -7.63
C ILE A 307 -2.06 -29.45 -6.41
N GLU A 308 -0.97 -30.07 -6.01
CA GLU A 308 -0.07 -29.55 -4.97
C GLU A 308 1.02 -28.69 -5.60
N LEU A 309 1.13 -27.46 -5.11
CA LEU A 309 2.02 -26.43 -5.61
C LEU A 309 2.92 -25.89 -4.48
N ASN A 310 4.14 -25.51 -4.82
CA ASN A 310 5.00 -24.69 -3.97
C ASN A 310 5.00 -23.26 -4.50
N ALA A 311 4.66 -22.29 -3.66
CA ALA A 311 4.88 -20.88 -3.95
C ALA A 311 6.34 -20.55 -3.67
N LYS A 312 7.06 -19.99 -4.65
CA LYS A 312 8.47 -19.64 -4.44
C LYS A 312 8.64 -18.64 -3.28
N SER A 313 9.79 -18.69 -2.62
CA SER A 313 10.09 -17.84 -1.45
C SER A 313 10.40 -16.39 -1.78
N ASP A 314 10.67 -16.09 -3.04
CA ASP A 314 11.01 -14.76 -3.56
C ASP A 314 9.82 -14.02 -4.19
N LEU A 315 8.64 -14.65 -4.27
CA LEU A 315 7.43 -14.02 -4.79
C LEU A 315 7.07 -12.76 -4.02
N LEU A 316 6.74 -11.69 -4.73
CA LEU A 316 6.20 -10.47 -4.14
C LEU A 316 4.76 -10.69 -3.67
N GLN A 317 4.31 -9.88 -2.71
CA GLN A 317 2.91 -9.88 -2.30
C GLN A 317 2.06 -9.22 -3.38
N LYS A 318 1.36 -10.03 -4.17
CA LYS A 318 0.38 -9.62 -5.19
C LYS A 318 -0.46 -10.82 -5.63
N PRO A 319 -1.56 -10.62 -6.36
CA PRO A 319 -2.23 -11.69 -7.09
C PRO A 319 -1.36 -12.24 -8.23
N TYR A 320 -1.38 -13.56 -8.40
CA TYR A 320 -0.71 -14.27 -9.48
C TYR A 320 -1.73 -15.01 -10.34
N ASN A 321 -1.78 -14.68 -11.63
CA ASN A 321 -2.73 -15.24 -12.57
C ASN A 321 -2.17 -16.53 -13.18
N MET A 322 -2.77 -17.66 -12.84
CA MET A 322 -2.46 -18.96 -13.42
C MET A 322 -3.44 -19.30 -14.54
N GLU A 323 -2.90 -19.67 -15.70
CA GLU A 323 -3.70 -20.09 -16.84
C GLU A 323 -4.05 -21.58 -16.70
N LEU A 324 -5.32 -21.91 -16.96
CA LEU A 324 -5.84 -23.25 -17.05
C LEU A 324 -6.29 -23.50 -18.49
N SER A 325 -5.57 -24.35 -19.21
CA SER A 325 -6.02 -24.88 -20.50
C SER A 325 -6.79 -26.18 -20.28
N MET A 326 -7.86 -26.36 -21.04
CA MET A 326 -8.78 -27.49 -20.94
C MET A 326 -8.95 -28.09 -22.33
N LYS A 327 -8.70 -29.38 -22.48
CA LYS A 327 -9.01 -30.14 -23.70
C LYS A 327 -9.92 -31.28 -23.33
N TYR A 328 -11.04 -31.42 -24.02
CA TYR A 328 -11.99 -32.50 -23.77
C TYR A 328 -12.78 -32.85 -25.01
N GLU A 329 -13.51 -33.95 -24.97
CA GLU A 329 -14.26 -34.47 -26.11
C GLU A 329 -15.76 -34.38 -25.88
N ASP A 330 -16.50 -34.10 -26.96
CA ASP A 330 -17.94 -34.25 -27.03
C ASP A 330 -18.35 -35.74 -27.20
N PRO A 331 -19.66 -36.08 -27.17
CA PRO A 331 -20.11 -37.46 -27.39
C PRO A 331 -19.73 -38.07 -28.74
N ASN A 332 -19.33 -37.27 -29.72
CA ASN A 332 -18.90 -37.72 -31.05
C ASN A 332 -17.36 -37.85 -31.14
N ALA A 333 -16.65 -37.77 -30.02
CA ALA A 333 -15.17 -37.75 -29.95
C ALA A 333 -14.54 -36.56 -30.69
N THR A 334 -15.29 -35.47 -30.86
CA THR A 334 -14.72 -34.21 -31.37
C THR A 334 -14.03 -33.50 -30.23
N GLN A 335 -12.73 -33.21 -30.40
CA GLN A 335 -11.97 -32.46 -29.41
C GLN A 335 -12.44 -31.00 -29.36
N VAL A 336 -12.43 -30.48 -28.15
CA VAL A 336 -12.83 -29.14 -27.85
C VAL A 336 -11.92 -28.53 -26.80
N GLU A 337 -11.54 -27.28 -27.03
CA GLU A 337 -10.57 -26.56 -26.22
C GLU A 337 -11.25 -25.40 -25.48
N GLY A 338 -10.92 -25.26 -24.20
CA GLY A 338 -11.32 -24.16 -23.34
C GLY A 338 -10.11 -23.60 -22.59
N SER A 339 -10.15 -22.34 -22.18
CA SER A 339 -9.14 -21.78 -21.28
C SER A 339 -9.78 -20.92 -20.19
N SER A 340 -9.16 -20.85 -19.02
CA SER A 340 -9.59 -19.98 -17.92
C SER A 340 -8.37 -19.42 -17.19
N SER A 341 -8.55 -18.34 -16.42
CA SER A 341 -7.50 -17.75 -15.59
C SER A 341 -7.94 -17.71 -14.14
N ILE A 342 -7.03 -18.13 -13.26
CA ILE A 342 -7.23 -18.29 -11.82
C ILE A 342 -6.26 -17.33 -11.12
N SER A 343 -6.79 -16.33 -10.41
CA SER A 343 -5.96 -15.35 -9.71
C SER A 343 -5.75 -15.75 -8.25
N ILE A 344 -4.53 -16.17 -7.90
CA ILE A 344 -4.16 -16.63 -6.56
C ILE A 344 -3.41 -15.50 -5.83
N PRO A 345 -3.98 -14.90 -4.77
CA PRO A 345 -3.26 -13.92 -3.96
C PRO A 345 -2.15 -14.59 -3.16
N VAL A 346 -0.92 -14.08 -3.30
CA VAL A 346 0.21 -14.53 -2.48
C VAL A 346 0.47 -13.49 -1.39
N LYS A 347 0.54 -13.96 -0.14
CA LYS A 347 0.88 -13.15 1.03
C LYS A 347 2.33 -13.35 1.43
N GLN A 348 2.89 -12.37 2.13
CA GLN A 348 4.17 -12.50 2.81
C GLN A 348 4.04 -12.22 4.30
N ASP A 349 4.89 -12.88 5.08
CA ASP A 349 5.06 -12.55 6.49
C ASP A 349 5.85 -11.27 6.66
N ALA A 350 5.42 -10.43 7.59
CA ALA A 350 6.23 -9.31 8.06
C ALA A 350 7.50 -9.85 8.72
N ARG A 351 8.65 -9.28 8.35
CA ARG A 351 9.94 -9.60 8.99
C ARG A 351 10.64 -8.31 9.32
N PHE A 352 10.90 -8.07 10.60
CA PHE A 352 11.59 -6.88 11.05
C PHE A 352 12.37 -7.16 12.32
N GLU A 353 13.33 -6.28 12.61
CA GLU A 353 14.14 -6.33 13.81
C GLU A 353 14.15 -4.95 14.47
N ILE A 354 14.17 -4.93 15.81
CA ILE A 354 14.25 -3.70 16.60
C ILE A 354 15.60 -3.70 17.31
N SER A 355 16.40 -2.65 17.12
CA SER A 355 17.70 -2.47 17.78
C SER A 355 17.57 -2.43 19.30
N ASN A 356 18.70 -2.49 20.01
CA ASN A 356 18.70 -2.19 21.44
C ASN A 356 18.28 -0.73 21.68
N PHE A 357 17.70 -0.50 22.86
CA PHE A 357 17.31 0.83 23.29
C PHE A 357 18.53 1.62 23.78
N GLU A 358 18.67 2.84 23.29
CA GLU A 358 19.58 3.84 23.83
C GLU A 358 18.75 4.79 24.68
N ILE A 359 18.99 4.82 25.98
CA ILE A 359 18.20 5.63 26.93
C ILE A 359 19.11 6.64 27.61
N SER A 360 18.75 7.92 27.56
CA SER A 360 19.53 9.01 28.13
C SER A 360 18.63 10.11 28.72
N PRO A 361 18.74 10.42 30.02
CA PRO A 361 19.45 9.66 31.06
C PRO A 361 18.73 8.35 31.43
N GLN A 362 19.45 7.42 32.10
CA GLN A 362 18.88 6.14 32.59
C GLN A 362 17.99 6.27 33.83
N SER A 363 18.01 7.46 34.46
CA SER A 363 17.24 7.80 35.66
C SER A 363 16.77 9.25 35.53
N VAL A 364 15.50 9.50 35.83
CA VAL A 364 14.85 10.82 35.72
C VAL A 364 14.03 11.12 36.97
N ALA A 365 13.95 12.39 37.40
CA ALA A 365 13.03 12.74 38.47
C ALA A 365 11.56 12.72 37.98
N VAL A 366 10.61 12.68 38.93
CA VAL A 366 9.19 12.89 38.59
C VAL A 366 8.99 14.25 37.90
N GLY A 367 8.38 14.22 36.71
CA GLY A 367 8.16 15.38 35.85
C GLY A 367 9.30 15.69 34.87
N GLU A 368 10.41 14.95 34.92
CA GLU A 368 11.50 15.04 33.95
C GLU A 368 11.39 13.95 32.87
N GLU A 369 12.09 14.16 31.75
CA GLU A 369 12.00 13.33 30.55
C GLU A 369 13.32 12.59 30.26
N ALA A 370 13.20 11.32 29.87
CA ALA A 370 14.29 10.55 29.28
C ALA A 370 14.07 10.40 27.78
N ASN A 371 15.13 10.57 26.98
CA ASN A 371 15.13 10.21 25.59
C ASN A 371 15.34 8.69 25.45
N VAL A 372 14.49 8.03 24.67
CA VAL A 372 14.66 6.64 24.23
C VAL A 372 14.75 6.59 22.72
N MET A 373 15.91 6.19 22.21
CA MET A 373 16.14 5.94 20.78
C MET A 373 16.25 4.45 20.49
N CYS A 374 15.60 3.99 19.42
CA CYS A 374 15.92 2.72 18.78
C CYS A 374 15.55 2.75 17.29
N SER A 375 16.12 1.83 16.53
CA SER A 375 15.85 1.65 15.11
C SER A 375 15.02 0.39 14.88
N LEU A 376 14.07 0.48 13.95
CA LEU A 376 13.34 -0.64 13.40
C LEU A 376 13.85 -0.90 11.98
N TYR A 377 14.43 -2.06 11.76
CA TYR A 377 14.89 -2.53 10.45
C TYR A 377 13.81 -3.40 9.81
N ASN A 378 13.19 -2.95 8.72
CA ASN A 378 12.28 -3.79 7.96
C ASN A 378 13.08 -4.75 7.07
N LEU A 379 13.21 -5.98 7.53
CA LEU A 379 13.95 -7.03 6.84
C LEU A 379 13.10 -7.77 5.81
N GLY A 380 11.78 -7.60 5.82
CA GLY A 380 10.82 -8.26 4.94
C GLY A 380 10.73 -7.60 3.57
N ARG A 381 9.93 -8.19 2.66
CA ARG A 381 9.67 -7.60 1.35
C ARG A 381 8.35 -6.83 1.26
N ILE A 382 7.61 -6.78 2.37
CA ILE A 382 6.38 -5.99 2.48
C ILE A 382 6.65 -4.66 3.15
N LYS A 383 5.86 -3.67 2.78
CA LYS A 383 5.78 -2.39 3.47
C LYS A 383 5.02 -2.56 4.79
N LEU A 384 5.56 -1.98 5.86
CA LEU A 384 4.85 -1.89 7.15
C LEU A 384 4.10 -0.55 7.16
N TYR A 385 2.78 -0.59 7.27
CA TYR A 385 1.94 0.61 7.28
C TYR A 385 1.69 1.11 8.69
N ASN A 386 1.52 2.43 8.83
CA ASN A 386 1.05 3.09 10.05
C ASN A 386 1.78 2.63 11.32
N VAL A 387 3.10 2.46 11.22
CA VAL A 387 3.93 1.95 12.30
C VAL A 387 3.91 2.95 13.47
N LYS A 388 3.58 2.43 14.66
CA LYS A 388 3.49 3.20 15.90
C LYS A 388 4.18 2.44 17.02
N ALA A 389 4.99 3.14 17.81
CA ALA A 389 5.55 2.63 19.05
C ALA A 389 4.83 3.27 20.24
N THR A 390 4.31 2.45 21.14
CA THR A 390 3.59 2.88 22.34
C THR A 390 4.37 2.41 23.56
N PHE A 391 4.76 3.33 24.43
CA PHE A 391 5.52 3.05 25.64
C PHE A 391 4.62 3.14 26.86
N GLU A 392 4.52 2.06 27.61
CA GLU A 392 3.68 1.94 28.80
C GLU A 392 4.46 1.37 29.99
N GLY A 393 4.31 2.01 31.14
CA GLY A 393 4.92 1.58 32.39
C GLY A 393 4.21 2.22 33.57
N LYS A 394 4.27 1.59 34.74
CA LYS A 394 3.57 2.07 35.95
C LYS A 394 4.08 3.43 36.44
N ASN A 395 5.35 3.71 36.15
CA ASN A 395 6.11 4.83 36.70
C ASN A 395 6.26 6.00 35.74
N ILE A 396 5.85 5.85 34.47
CA ILE A 396 5.96 6.89 33.43
C ILE A 396 4.57 7.32 32.94
N LYS A 397 4.49 8.48 32.29
CA LYS A 397 3.34 8.79 31.44
C LYS A 397 3.42 7.95 30.15
N LYS A 398 2.25 7.53 29.66
CA LYS A 398 2.15 6.84 28.37
C LYS A 398 2.69 7.76 27.27
N SER A 399 3.58 7.24 26.44
CA SER A 399 4.17 7.96 25.31
C SER A 399 3.89 7.20 24.02
N GLU A 400 3.57 7.90 22.94
CA GLU A 400 3.29 7.32 21.64
C GLU A 400 4.12 8.04 20.57
N VAL A 401 4.80 7.26 19.74
CA VAL A 401 5.58 7.75 18.60
C VAL A 401 5.00 7.16 17.34
N PHE A 402 4.61 8.01 16.40
CA PHE A 402 4.18 7.60 15.07
C PHE A 402 5.36 7.65 14.11
N ILE A 403 5.80 6.48 13.65
CA ILE A 403 6.92 6.32 12.72
C ILE A 403 6.44 6.48 11.27
N GLY A 404 5.17 6.15 11.00
CA GLY A 404 4.60 6.20 9.66
C GLY A 404 4.85 4.89 8.91
N ASN A 405 5.00 4.97 7.59
CA ASN A 405 5.20 3.78 6.78
C ASN A 405 6.69 3.45 6.64
N ILE A 406 7.05 2.17 6.72
CA ILE A 406 8.42 1.69 6.55
C ILE A 406 8.47 0.77 5.34
N GLU A 407 9.14 1.21 4.28
CA GLU A 407 9.32 0.44 3.05
C GLU A 407 10.15 -0.83 3.29
N SER A 408 10.04 -1.79 2.37
CA SER A 408 10.88 -3.00 2.36
C SER A 408 12.38 -2.61 2.36
N GLY A 409 13.15 -3.16 3.29
CA GLY A 409 14.58 -2.86 3.44
C GLY A 409 14.89 -1.49 4.07
N ALA A 410 13.89 -0.68 4.39
CA ALA A 410 14.08 0.62 5.02
C ALA A 410 14.23 0.51 6.55
N THR A 411 14.72 1.60 7.15
CA THR A 411 14.83 1.75 8.60
C THR A 411 13.89 2.83 9.10
N GLY A 412 13.13 2.54 10.15
CA GLY A 412 12.36 3.53 10.90
C GLY A 412 13.08 3.91 12.19
N SER A 413 13.13 5.21 12.50
CA SER A 413 13.68 5.70 13.76
C SER A 413 12.56 5.90 14.77
N ILE A 414 12.72 5.33 15.96
CA ILE A 414 11.84 5.51 17.10
C ILE A 414 12.59 6.41 18.09
N ASP A 415 12.11 7.64 18.26
CA ASP A 415 12.62 8.63 19.21
C ASP A 415 11.47 9.04 20.14
N ALA A 416 11.51 8.57 21.38
CA ALA A 416 10.43 8.73 22.35
C ALA A 416 10.91 9.51 23.58
N MET A 417 10.12 10.50 23.99
CA MET A 417 10.25 11.16 25.29
C MET A 417 9.43 10.42 26.33
N LEU A 418 10.08 9.90 27.37
CA LEU A 418 9.43 9.23 28.50
C LEU A 418 9.47 10.12 29.74
N GLU A 419 8.31 10.62 30.17
CA GLU A 419 8.20 11.47 31.37
C GLU A 419 7.94 10.64 32.63
N GLY A 420 8.73 10.86 33.68
CA GLY A 420 8.53 10.27 34.99
C GLY A 420 7.23 10.73 35.65
N LYS A 421 6.37 9.79 36.06
CA LYS A 421 5.07 10.07 36.72
C LYS A 421 5.05 9.69 38.19
N LYS A 422 5.70 8.59 38.56
CA LYS A 422 5.69 8.04 39.92
C LYS A 422 7.05 7.43 40.23
N ILE A 423 7.57 7.72 41.41
CA ILE A 423 8.83 7.15 41.92
C ILE A 423 8.82 5.63 41.80
N SER A 424 9.92 5.06 41.29
CA SER A 424 10.16 3.63 41.21
C SER A 424 11.17 3.18 42.26
N ASP A 425 11.05 1.94 42.71
CA ASP A 425 12.02 1.31 43.62
C ASP A 425 13.18 0.73 42.78
N GLY A 426 13.98 1.60 42.16
CA GLY A 426 15.05 1.24 41.20
C GLY A 426 14.57 1.20 39.74
N PRO A 427 15.37 0.60 38.81
CA PRO A 427 15.02 0.50 37.40
C PRO A 427 13.68 -0.23 37.19
N ALA A 428 12.69 0.49 36.67
CA ALA A 428 11.35 -0.02 36.46
C ALA A 428 11.13 -0.45 35.00
N LYS A 429 10.41 -1.56 34.82
CA LYS A 429 10.05 -2.08 33.49
C LYS A 429 9.11 -1.13 32.76
N VAL A 430 9.49 -0.75 31.55
CA VAL A 430 8.66 -0.07 30.55
C VAL A 430 8.54 -0.99 29.34
N THR A 431 7.31 -1.23 28.88
CA THR A 431 7.05 -2.06 27.71
C THR A 431 6.76 -1.16 26.52
N MET A 432 7.54 -1.31 25.46
CA MET A 432 7.25 -0.75 24.14
C MET A 432 6.40 -1.76 23.37
N THR A 433 5.19 -1.37 22.97
CA THR A 433 4.35 -2.09 22.02
C THR A 433 4.46 -1.40 20.67
N LEU A 434 5.10 -2.08 19.72
CA LEU A 434 5.11 -1.70 18.32
C LEU A 434 3.84 -2.25 17.65
N SER A 435 3.06 -1.40 16.99
CA SER A 435 1.94 -1.81 16.13
C SER A 435 2.21 -1.40 14.69
N TYR A 436 1.82 -2.24 13.74
CA TYR A 436 1.84 -1.94 12.31
C TYR A 436 0.61 -2.54 11.63
N GLU A 437 0.26 -1.99 10.48
CA GLU A 437 -0.80 -2.47 9.61
C GLU A 437 -0.20 -3.21 8.40
N ASP A 438 -0.85 -4.30 7.99
CA ASP A 438 -0.62 -4.92 6.68
C ASP A 438 -1.39 -4.16 5.57
N GLU A 439 -1.23 -4.59 4.31
CA GLU A 439 -1.93 -4.00 3.17
C GLU A 439 -3.47 -4.10 3.26
N SER A 440 -3.98 -5.07 4.01
CA SER A 440 -5.41 -5.25 4.27
C SER A 440 -5.92 -4.39 5.45
N GLY A 441 -5.04 -3.62 6.09
CA GLY A 441 -5.35 -2.82 7.27
C GLY A 441 -5.44 -3.61 8.57
N ASN A 442 -5.01 -4.88 8.59
CA ASN A 442 -4.99 -5.67 9.80
C ASN A 442 -3.82 -5.22 10.69
N ILE A 443 -4.12 -4.92 11.96
CA ILE A 443 -3.12 -4.48 12.92
C ILE A 443 -2.45 -5.69 13.56
N SER A 444 -1.12 -5.71 13.51
CA SER A 444 -0.27 -6.65 14.24
C SER A 444 0.60 -5.93 15.25
N THR A 445 0.91 -6.58 16.36
CA THR A 445 1.70 -5.98 17.46
C THR A 445 2.89 -6.84 17.87
N THR A 446 3.97 -6.20 18.31
CA THR A 446 5.15 -6.84 18.89
C THR A 446 5.67 -6.01 20.06
N THR A 447 6.07 -6.67 21.15
CA THR A 447 6.50 -5.98 22.37
C THR A 447 7.99 -6.14 22.62
N LYS A 448 8.66 -5.08 23.10
CA LYS A 448 10.03 -5.11 23.60
C LYS A 448 10.14 -4.31 24.89
N ASP A 449 10.89 -4.82 25.85
CA ASP A 449 10.99 -4.21 27.18
C ASP A 449 12.29 -3.41 27.33
N LEU A 450 12.19 -2.33 28.12
CA LEU A 450 13.31 -1.51 28.57
C LEU A 450 13.14 -1.16 30.06
N ASN A 451 14.19 -0.63 30.67
CA ASN A 451 14.16 -0.21 32.07
C ASN A 451 14.46 1.29 32.18
N LEU A 452 13.71 1.99 33.02
CA LEU A 452 13.93 3.39 33.38
C LEU A 452 13.67 3.57 34.88
N GLU A 453 14.58 4.23 35.57
CA GLU A 453 14.40 4.60 36.97
C GLU A 453 13.75 5.98 37.10
N VAL A 454 12.78 6.13 38.00
CA VAL A 454 12.13 7.40 38.30
C VAL A 454 12.37 7.76 39.76
N THR A 455 13.11 8.83 40.01
CA THR A 455 13.48 9.26 41.37
C THR A 455 12.61 10.42 41.86
N GLU A 456 12.75 10.74 43.15
CA GLU A 456 12.18 11.97 43.69
C GLU A 456 12.86 13.19 43.05
N LYS A 457 12.08 14.27 42.90
CA LYS A 457 12.61 15.55 42.44
C LYS A 457 13.31 16.22 43.62
N VAL A 458 14.61 16.46 43.50
CA VAL A 458 15.35 17.26 44.47
C VAL A 458 15.09 18.71 44.11
N ASP A 459 14.37 19.44 44.96
CA ASP A 459 14.23 20.88 44.79
C ASP A 459 15.57 21.53 45.17
N ASP A 460 16.25 22.14 44.18
CA ASP A 460 17.54 22.85 44.36
C ASP A 460 17.47 23.99 45.40
N ASP A 461 16.27 24.43 45.78
CA ASP A 461 16.04 25.43 46.82
C ASP A 461 16.37 24.93 48.24
N GLU A 462 16.41 23.60 48.47
CA GLU A 462 16.76 23.03 49.77
C GLU A 462 18.27 22.73 49.91
N ALA A 463 18.99 22.53 48.80
CA ALA A 463 20.45 22.31 48.82
C ALA A 463 21.25 23.58 49.15
N ALA A 464 20.63 24.77 49.01
CA ALA A 464 21.22 26.05 49.42
C ALA A 464 20.85 26.45 50.87
N ALA A 465 19.97 25.70 51.54
CA ALA A 465 19.37 26.09 52.83
C ALA A 465 19.85 25.27 54.03
N SER A 466 20.79 24.35 53.87
CA SER A 466 21.32 23.55 54.97
C SER A 466 22.82 23.32 54.82
N ASP A 467 23.63 24.25 55.32
CA ASP A 467 24.58 24.03 56.43
C ASP A 467 25.51 25.25 56.57
N MET A 468 25.05 26.28 57.30
CA MET A 468 25.95 27.28 57.90
C MET A 468 25.75 27.20 59.42
N PRO A 469 26.66 26.56 60.17
CA PRO A 469 26.64 26.68 61.62
C PRO A 469 26.99 28.12 62.03
N GLU A 470 26.19 28.67 62.94
CA GLU A 470 26.49 29.92 63.63
C GLU A 470 27.79 29.77 64.44
N GLU A 471 28.91 30.24 63.89
CA GLU A 471 30.15 30.44 64.65
C GLU A 471 30.19 31.88 65.18
N THR A 472 29.88 32.00 66.47
CA THR A 472 30.21 33.15 67.31
C THR A 472 31.68 33.56 67.18
N GLN A 473 31.90 34.86 66.97
CA GLN A 473 33.20 35.53 66.91
C GLN A 473 34.22 35.05 67.96
N LYS A 474 35.37 34.54 67.49
CA LYS A 474 36.68 34.77 68.12
C LYS A 474 37.79 34.87 67.06
N SER A 475 38.49 36.00 67.11
CA SER A 475 39.64 36.40 66.30
C SER A 475 40.85 35.46 66.42
N PHE A 476 41.51 35.09 65.31
CA PHE A 476 42.97 34.87 65.10
C PHE A 476 43.23 34.82 63.55
N PRO A 477 44.45 35.02 63.00
CA PRO A 477 44.74 35.92 61.88
C PRO A 477 44.96 35.21 60.53
N VAL A 478 44.52 35.88 59.47
CA VAL A 478 44.58 35.44 58.06
C VAL A 478 45.88 35.92 57.41
N ILE A 479 46.96 35.12 57.37
CA ILE A 479 48.13 35.43 56.52
C ILE A 479 48.74 34.24 55.72
N PRO A 480 48.64 32.92 56.04
CA PRO A 480 49.31 31.91 55.21
C PRO A 480 48.51 31.36 54.00
N VAL A 481 47.18 31.47 53.97
CA VAL A 481 46.35 30.72 53.00
C VAL A 481 46.23 31.42 51.62
N VAL A 482 46.34 32.74 51.58
CA VAL A 482 46.20 33.52 50.33
C VAL A 482 47.42 33.34 49.42
N ILE A 483 48.61 33.10 49.98
CA ILE A 483 49.85 32.92 49.21
C ILE A 483 49.84 31.57 48.47
N ALA A 484 49.26 30.53 49.06
CA ALA A 484 49.17 29.20 48.42
C ALA A 484 48.18 29.19 47.24
N ALA A 485 47.05 29.89 47.35
CA ALA A 485 46.06 29.97 46.26
C ALA A 485 46.58 30.76 45.04
N VAL A 486 47.36 31.82 45.27
CA VAL A 486 47.92 32.63 44.17
C VAL A 486 49.02 31.88 43.42
N VAL A 487 49.85 31.07 44.09
CA VAL A 487 50.89 30.27 43.44
C VAL A 487 50.30 29.19 42.54
N ILE A 488 49.21 28.53 42.97
CA ILE A 488 48.54 27.48 42.17
C ILE A 488 47.86 28.09 40.92
N ALA A 489 47.25 29.27 41.04
CA ALA A 489 46.63 29.95 39.90
C ALA A 489 47.67 30.42 38.85
N VAL A 490 48.84 30.90 39.30
CA VAL A 490 49.93 31.32 38.40
C VAL A 490 50.55 30.12 37.68
N VAL A 491 50.73 28.99 38.37
CA VAL A 491 51.25 27.75 37.74
C VAL A 491 50.28 27.21 36.69
N ALA A 492 48.96 27.21 36.97
CA ALA A 492 47.95 26.79 36.00
C ALA A 492 47.93 27.70 34.76
N ALA A 493 48.02 29.02 34.93
CA ALA A 493 48.07 29.97 33.81
C ALA A 493 49.33 29.79 32.95
N VAL A 494 50.49 29.53 33.54
CA VAL A 494 51.75 29.29 32.82
C VAL A 494 51.72 27.97 32.03
N VAL A 495 51.10 26.92 32.57
CA VAL A 495 50.94 25.63 31.87
C VAL A 495 50.00 25.76 30.67
N ILE A 496 48.90 26.50 30.81
CA ILE A 496 47.95 26.75 29.71
C ILE A 496 48.59 27.59 28.60
N LEU A 497 49.37 28.63 28.96
CA LEU A 497 50.10 29.46 27.99
C LEU A 497 51.21 28.68 27.27
N LYS A 498 51.93 27.79 27.96
CA LYS A 498 52.93 26.91 27.33
C LYS A 498 52.29 25.87 26.41
N LYS A 499 51.13 25.30 26.77
CA LYS A 499 50.38 24.38 25.88
C LYS A 499 49.87 25.08 24.62
N ARG A 500 49.37 26.32 24.74
CA ARG A 500 48.93 27.11 23.58
C ARG A 500 50.08 27.48 22.63
N LYS A 501 51.23 27.89 23.16
CA LYS A 501 52.41 28.17 22.31
C LYS A 501 52.97 26.91 21.63
N LYS A 502 52.95 25.76 22.31
CA LYS A 502 53.42 24.49 21.71
C LYS A 502 52.48 23.99 20.61
N LYS A 503 51.18 24.24 20.72
CA LYS A 503 50.20 23.87 19.68
C LYS A 503 50.34 24.76 18.43
N GLN A 504 50.58 26.07 18.61
CA GLN A 504 50.77 26.99 17.47
C GLN A 504 52.10 26.76 16.73
N LEU A 505 53.18 26.34 17.43
CA LEU A 505 54.43 25.99 16.75
C LEU A 505 54.34 24.68 15.97
N ALA A 506 53.58 23.69 16.47
CA ALA A 506 53.40 22.42 15.76
C ALA A 506 52.54 22.58 14.49
N GLU A 507 51.56 23.49 14.52
CA GLU A 507 50.68 23.77 13.37
C GLU A 507 51.42 24.55 12.27
N ILE A 508 52.36 25.43 12.64
CA ILE A 508 53.24 26.14 11.68
C ILE A 508 54.30 25.20 11.07
N GLU A 509 54.87 24.29 11.86
CA GLU A 509 55.85 23.30 11.39
C GLU A 509 55.19 22.24 10.47
N GLU A 510 53.91 21.92 10.69
CA GLU A 510 53.13 21.05 9.81
C GLU A 510 52.75 21.74 8.50
N GLU A 511 52.39 23.04 8.50
CA GLU A 511 52.18 23.81 7.27
C GLU A 511 53.49 23.98 6.46
N GLU A 512 54.63 24.21 7.10
CA GLU A 512 55.94 24.34 6.42
C GLU A 512 56.41 23.01 5.78
N LEU A 513 56.13 21.87 6.43
CA LEU A 513 56.40 20.53 5.87
C LEU A 513 55.50 20.17 4.68
N LEU A 514 54.26 20.66 4.66
CA LEU A 514 53.33 20.45 3.55
C LEU A 514 53.72 21.30 2.33
N ASP A 515 54.19 22.54 2.54
CA ASP A 515 54.71 23.42 1.49
C ASP A 515 56.01 22.87 0.86
N GLU A 516 56.91 22.25 1.63
CA GLU A 516 58.11 21.58 1.08
C GLU A 516 57.78 20.30 0.29
N LEU A 517 56.73 19.57 0.67
CA LEU A 517 56.26 18.36 -0.03
C LEU A 517 55.58 18.69 -1.36
N GLU A 518 54.77 19.76 -1.43
CA GLU A 518 54.20 20.23 -2.70
C GLU A 518 55.29 20.72 -3.66
N ARG A 519 56.27 21.50 -3.17
CA ARG A 519 57.37 22.03 -4.00
C ARG A 519 58.35 20.95 -4.48
N SER A 520 58.45 19.83 -3.77
CA SER A 520 59.25 18.66 -4.14
C SER A 520 58.61 17.80 -5.24
N SER A 521 57.32 17.96 -5.53
CA SER A 521 56.58 17.13 -6.49
C SER A 521 56.42 17.76 -7.88
N GLU A 522 56.86 19.00 -8.06
CA GLU A 522 56.65 19.79 -9.27
C GLU A 522 57.89 19.93 -10.18
N ASP A 523 58.96 19.17 -9.90
CA ASP A 523 60.21 19.20 -10.69
C ASP A 523 60.65 17.82 -11.23
N GLU A 524 59.72 16.88 -11.41
CA GLU A 524 59.95 15.61 -12.14
C GLU A 524 59.01 15.40 -13.36
N HIS A 525 58.54 16.49 -13.98
CA HIS A 525 57.97 16.42 -15.33
C HIS A 525 58.46 17.59 -16.21
N GLN A 526 59.73 17.50 -16.62
CA GLN A 526 60.19 18.01 -17.92
C GLN A 526 61.03 16.95 -18.66
#